data_AF-W7W818-F1
#
_entry.id   AF-W7W818-F1
#
_cell.length_a   1.000
_cell.length_b   1.000
_cell.length_c   1.000
_cell.angle_alpha   90.00
_cell.angle_beta   90.00
_cell.angle_gamma   90.00
#
_symmetry.space_group_name_H-M   'P 1'
#
loop_
_entity.id
_entity.type
_entity.pdbx_description
1 polymer ?
#
loop_
_entity_poly.entity_id
_entity_poly.type
_entity_poly.pdbx_seq_one_letter_code
_entity_poly.pdbx_strand_id
1 'polypeptide(L)' 'MLGGLGDILFGSTGPRGGKREGLAESMAKSAVRTMGTTVGREIIRGVLGSLLGGSKRR' A
#
# COMPACT_ATOMS: atom_id res chain seq x y z
N MET A 1 26.37 -6.04 -11.41
CA MET A 1 25.88 -4.64 -11.33
C MET A 1 24.36 -4.54 -11.25
N LEU A 2 23.57 -5.42 -11.89
CA LEU A 2 22.10 -5.39 -11.81
C LEU A 2 21.53 -5.80 -10.42
N GLY A 3 22.19 -6.70 -9.69
CA GLY A 3 21.75 -7.14 -8.36
C GLY A 3 21.67 -6.00 -7.33
N GLY A 4 22.68 -5.11 -7.29
CA GLY A 4 22.69 -3.99 -6.34
C GLY A 4 21.61 -2.93 -6.60
N LEU A 5 21.18 -2.74 -7.85
CA LEU A 5 20.06 -1.84 -8.17
C LEU A 5 18.72 -2.49 -7.84
N GLY A 6 18.57 -3.80 -8.07
CA GLY A 6 17.41 -4.57 -7.63
C GLY A 6 17.25 -4.58 -6.11
N ASP A 7 18.36 -4.70 -5.39
CA ASP A 7 18.40 -4.65 -3.92
C ASP A 7 18.00 -3.28 -3.35
N ILE A 8 18.32 -2.18 -4.04
CA ILE A 8 17.89 -0.84 -3.63
C ILE A 8 16.39 -0.63 -3.92
N LEU A 9 15.90 -1.15 -5.05
CA LEU A 9 14.50 -1.00 -5.44
C LEU A 9 13.57 -1.90 -4.64
N PHE A 10 13.88 -3.19 -4.51
CA PHE A 10 12.99 -4.18 -3.90
C PHE A 10 13.41 -4.61 -2.49
N GLY A 11 14.59 -4.19 -2.06
CA GLY A 11 15.16 -4.60 -0.78
C GLY A 11 16.04 -5.84 -0.92
N SER A 12 16.87 -6.08 0.09
CA SER A 12 17.78 -7.22 0.10
C SER A 12 17.80 -7.93 1.45
N THR A 13 18.04 -9.23 1.42
CA THR A 13 18.20 -10.03 2.64
C THR A 13 19.69 -10.35 2.82
N GLY A 14 20.27 -9.85 3.91
CA GLY A 14 21.67 -10.08 4.22
C GLY A 14 21.96 -11.53 4.64
N PRO A 15 23.22 -11.97 4.59
CA PRO A 15 23.64 -13.35 4.88
C PRO A 15 23.35 -13.83 6.32
N ARG A 16 22.90 -12.95 7.21
CA ARG A 16 22.43 -13.27 8.57
C ARG A 16 20.91 -13.07 8.77
N GLY A 17 20.14 -13.01 7.68
CA GLY A 17 18.68 -12.85 7.70
C GLY A 17 18.20 -11.42 7.92
N GLY A 18 19.10 -10.43 8.03
CA GLY A 18 18.73 -9.03 8.14
C GLY A 18 18.11 -8.50 6.85
N LYS A 19 16.82 -8.14 6.86
CA LYS A 19 16.14 -7.55 5.71
C LYS A 19 16.38 -6.04 5.66
N ARG A 20 16.72 -5.53 4.49
CA ARG A 20 16.75 -4.09 4.17
C ARG A 20 15.55 -3.82 3.27
N GLU A 21 14.58 -3.04 3.76
CA GLU A 21 13.41 -2.64 2.98
C GLU A 21 13.87 -1.81 1.76
N GLY A 22 13.32 -2.13 0.59
CA GLY A 22 13.61 -1.42 -0.66
C GLY A 22 12.84 -0.11 -0.80
N LEU A 23 13.23 0.70 -1.79
CA LEU A 23 12.50 1.92 -2.16
C LEU A 23 11.05 1.62 -2.57
N ALA A 24 10.80 0.56 -3.34
CA ALA A 24 9.47 0.14 -3.72
C ALA A 24 8.62 -0.29 -2.50
N GLU A 25 9.23 -0.99 -1.54
CA GLU A 25 8.54 -1.43 -0.33
C GLU A 25 8.18 -0.23 0.58
N SER A 26 9.12 0.70 0.77
CA SER A 26 8.87 1.94 1.53
C SER A 26 7.82 2.83 0.87
N MET A 27 7.83 2.95 -0.47
CA MET A 27 6.80 3.64 -1.22
C MET A 27 5.44 2.93 -1.12
N ALA A 28 5.40 1.60 -1.24
CA ALA A 28 4.19 0.81 -1.08
C ALA A 28 3.60 0.95 0.33
N LYS A 29 4.44 0.88 1.38
CA LYS A 29 4.03 1.06 2.78
C LYS A 29 3.51 2.48 3.05
N SER A 30 4.10 3.48 2.39
CA SER A 30 3.64 4.87 2.47
C SER A 30 2.31 5.06 1.74
N ALA A 31 2.18 4.53 0.52
CA ALA A 31 0.95 4.55 -0.24
C ALA A 31 -0.17 3.83 0.51
N VAL A 32 0.07 2.64 1.06
CA VAL A 32 -0.89 1.88 1.87
C VAL A 32 -1.29 2.63 3.14
N ARG A 33 -0.35 3.31 3.82
CA ARG A 33 -0.68 4.08 5.03
C ARG A 33 -1.56 5.30 4.71
N THR A 34 -1.21 6.02 3.65
CA THR A 34 -1.97 7.19 3.17
C THR A 34 -3.34 6.76 2.63
N MET A 35 -3.37 5.72 1.79
CA MET A 35 -4.61 5.19 1.23
C MET A 35 -5.47 4.49 2.29
N GLY A 36 -4.88 3.84 3.28
CA GLY A 36 -5.63 3.07 4.29
C GLY A 36 -6.44 3.92 5.26
N THR A 37 -5.99 5.14 5.56
CA THR A 37 -6.64 5.98 6.60
C THR A 37 -7.52 7.08 6.02
N THR A 38 -7.10 7.71 4.93
CA THR A 38 -7.81 8.83 4.30
C THR A 38 -8.72 8.31 3.18
N VAL A 39 -8.14 7.58 2.23
CA VAL A 39 -8.88 7.04 1.07
C VAL A 39 -9.79 5.89 1.47
N GLY A 40 -9.42 5.08 2.47
CA GLY A 40 -10.23 3.95 2.94
C GLY A 40 -11.61 4.38 3.43
N ARG A 41 -11.73 5.47 4.20
CA ARG A 41 -13.02 5.96 4.70
C ARG A 41 -13.87 6.64 3.62
N GLU A 42 -13.23 7.31 2.66
CA GLU A 42 -13.92 7.87 1.49
C GLU A 42 -14.40 6.79 0.53
N ILE A 43 -13.59 5.76 0.25
CA ILE A 43 -14.01 4.59 -0.53
C ILE A 43 -15.14 3.86 0.19
N ILE A 44 -15.03 3.63 1.50
CA ILE A 44 -16.09 3.01 2.31
C ILE A 44 -17.37 3.84 2.23
N ARG A 45 -17.33 5.17 2.46
CA ARG A 45 -18.56 5.98 2.41
C ARG A 45 -19.07 6.26 0.99
N GLY A 46 -18.20 6.33 -0.01
CA GLY A 46 -18.56 6.59 -1.40
C GLY A 46 -19.07 5.33 -2.10
N VAL A 47 -18.30 4.24 -2.03
CA VAL A 47 -18.63 2.95 -2.67
C VAL A 47 -19.64 2.18 -1.82
N LEU A 48 -19.44 1.99 -0.51
CA LEU A 48 -20.46 1.32 0.30
C LEU A 48 -21.67 2.23 0.53
N GLY A 49 -21.51 3.55 0.54
CA GLY A 49 -22.67 4.46 0.58
C GLY A 49 -23.46 4.50 -0.73
N SER A 50 -22.84 4.27 -1.88
CA SER A 50 -23.59 4.10 -3.14
C SER A 50 -24.25 2.72 -3.22
N LEU A 51 -23.58 1.66 -2.78
CA LEU A 51 -24.12 0.30 -2.77
C LEU A 51 -25.22 0.09 -1.71
N LEU A 52 -25.03 0.54 -0.46
CA LEU A 52 -26.06 0.44 0.59
C LEU A 52 -27.07 1.60 0.56
N GLY A 53 -26.63 2.82 0.22
CA GLY A 53 -27.49 4.02 0.25
C GLY A 53 -28.36 4.21 -0.98
N GLY A 54 -27.99 3.62 -2.13
CA GLY A 54 -28.84 3.59 -3.33
C GLY A 54 -30.16 2.84 -3.12
N SER A 55 -30.19 1.88 -2.19
CA SER A 55 -31.41 1.12 -1.85
C SER A 55 -32.31 1.81 -0.83
N LYS A 56 -31.81 2.80 -0.06
CA LYS A 56 -32.58 3.44 1.03
C LYS A 56 -33.50 4.58 0.55
N ARG A 57 -33.44 4.94 -0.74
CA ARG A 57 -34.24 6.03 -1.33
C ARG A 57 -35.48 5.56 -2.11
N ARG A 58 -35.94 4.33 -1.89
CA ARG A 58 -37.27 3.88 -2.31
C ARG A 58 -38.15 3.67 -1.10
#